data_AF-F7AFP3-F1
#
_entry.id   AF-F7AFP3-F1
#
_cell.length_a   1.000
_cell.length_b   1.000
_cell.length_c   1.000
_cell.angle_alpha   90.00
_cell.angle_beta   90.00
_cell.angle_gamma   90.00
#
_symmetry.space_group_name_H-M   'P 1'
#
loop_
_entity.id
_entity.type
_entity.pdbx_description
1 polymer ?
#
loop_
_entity_poly.entity_id
_entity_poly.type
_entity_poly.pdbx_seq_one_letter_code
_entity_poly.pdbx_strand_id
1 'polypeptide(L)'
;LRHLLWSSVVFYQTPGLEVTACVLLSSKAVYFILHDGLRRYFSEPLQDFWHQKNTDYNNSPFHVSQCFVLKLSDLQSVNVGLFDQYFRLTGSSPTQVVTCLTRDSYLTHCFLQHLMLVLSSLERTPSPEPVDKDFYSEFGDKNTGTLSTPRTLTASVPTFPLSLPN
;
A
#
# COMPACT_ATOMS: atom_id res chain seq x y z
N LEU A 1 -20.86 0.25 -0.41
CA LEU A 1 -19.96 -0.10 0.71
C LEU A 1 -19.67 -1.60 0.60
N ARG A 2 -18.40 -2.03 0.70
CA ARG A 2 -17.99 -3.43 0.53
C ARG A 2 -17.68 -4.13 1.85
N HIS A 3 -17.06 -3.41 2.79
CA HIS A 3 -16.76 -3.92 4.12
C HIS A 3 -16.63 -2.75 5.11
N LEU A 4 -16.80 -3.03 6.40
CA LEU A 4 -16.64 -2.06 7.48
C LEU A 4 -16.03 -2.77 8.69
N LEU A 5 -15.08 -2.12 9.36
CA LEU A 5 -14.56 -2.56 10.65
C LEU A 5 -14.28 -1.38 11.57
N TRP A 6 -14.22 -1.65 12.87
CA TRP A 6 -13.69 -0.71 13.86
C TRP A 6 -12.28 -1.13 14.23
N SER A 7 -11.36 -0.18 14.23
CA SER A 7 -9.97 -0.44 14.59
C SER A 7 -9.33 0.81 15.15
N SER A 8 -8.36 0.60 16.04
CA SER A 8 -7.41 1.63 16.39
C SER A 8 -6.50 1.92 15.19
N VAL A 9 -6.33 3.19 14.83
CA VAL A 9 -5.49 3.61 13.71
C VAL A 9 -4.37 4.53 14.20
N VAL A 10 -3.22 4.41 13.55
CA VAL A 10 -2.04 5.24 13.78
C VAL A 10 -1.62 5.81 12.44
N PHE A 11 -1.53 7.14 12.36
CA PHE A 11 -1.03 7.85 11.18
C PHE A 11 0.48 7.95 11.21
N TYR A 12 1.13 7.80 10.05
CA TYR A 12 2.59 7.89 9.97
C TYR A 12 3.16 9.23 10.44
N GLN A 13 2.45 10.32 10.22
CA GLN A 13 2.86 11.66 10.67
C GLN A 13 2.84 11.82 12.20
N THR A 14 1.99 11.04 12.88
CA THR A 14 1.81 11.10 14.34
C THR A 14 1.83 9.69 14.92
N PRO A 15 2.99 9.00 14.91
CA PRO A 15 3.08 7.61 15.30
C PRO A 15 2.82 7.38 16.80
N GLY A 16 2.93 8.42 17.62
CA GLY A 16 2.65 8.36 19.07
C GLY A 16 1.18 8.44 19.44
N LEU A 17 0.26 8.54 18.46
CA LEU A 17 -1.16 8.71 18.71
C LEU A 17 -1.98 7.57 18.07
N GLU A 18 -2.65 6.80 18.93
CA GLU A 18 -3.60 5.75 18.55
C GLU A 18 -5.03 6.31 18.65
N VAL A 19 -5.78 6.24 17.56
CA VAL A 19 -7.14 6.79 17.44
C VAL A 19 -8.13 5.70 17.08
N THR A 20 -9.26 5.61 17.75
CA THR A 20 -10.34 4.71 17.29
C THR A 20 -10.99 5.27 16.02
N ALA A 21 -11.05 4.44 14.98
CA ALA A 21 -11.67 4.80 13.71
C ALA A 21 -12.61 3.69 13.20
N CYS A 22 -13.66 4.12 12.51
CA CYS A 22 -14.43 3.25 11.65
C CYS A 22 -13.78 3.25 10.26
N VAL A 23 -13.31 2.09 9.81
CA VAL A 23 -12.67 1.88 8.51
C VAL A 23 -13.70 1.32 7.55
N LEU A 24 -14.00 2.06 6.48
CA LEU A 24 -14.98 1.71 5.47
C LEU A 24 -14.30 1.45 4.13
N LEU A 25 -14.51 0.27 3.58
CA LEU A 25 -14.01 -0.09 2.25
C LEU A 25 -15.10 0.11 1.20
N SER A 26 -14.80 0.87 0.16
CA SER A 26 -15.64 0.99 -1.05
C SER A 26 -14.92 0.43 -2.27
N SER A 27 -15.55 0.52 -3.45
CA SER A 27 -14.89 0.18 -4.72
C SER A 27 -13.88 1.22 -5.22
N LYS A 28 -13.75 2.37 -4.56
CA LYS A 28 -12.90 3.50 -5.00
C LYS A 28 -11.85 3.93 -3.99
N ALA A 29 -12.15 3.76 -2.70
CA ALA A 29 -11.33 4.26 -1.60
C ALA A 29 -11.60 3.49 -0.30
N VAL A 30 -10.65 3.59 0.62
CA VAL A 30 -10.81 3.28 2.05
C VAL A 30 -11.03 4.59 2.80
N TYR A 31 -12.11 4.67 3.57
CA TYR A 31 -12.45 5.84 4.38
C TYR A 31 -12.22 5.53 5.85
N PHE A 32 -11.74 6.51 6.60
CA PHE A 32 -11.46 6.43 8.02
C PHE A 32 -12.25 7.52 8.72
N ILE A 33 -13.27 7.11 9.46
CA ILE A 33 -14.08 8.03 10.27
C ILE A 33 -13.54 7.97 11.70
N LEU A 34 -12.89 9.04 12.14
CA LEU A 34 -12.24 9.10 13.45
C LEU A 34 -13.25 9.46 14.54
N HIS A 35 -13.09 8.86 15.73
CA HIS A 35 -13.93 9.14 16.89
C HIS A 35 -13.63 10.50 17.54
N ASP A 36 -14.67 11.22 18.00
CA ASP A 36 -14.62 12.62 18.49
C ASP A 36 -13.80 12.85 19.77
N GLY A 37 -13.50 11.78 20.52
CA GLY A 37 -12.82 11.87 21.81
C GLY A 37 -11.45 12.57 21.78
N LEU A 38 -10.84 12.75 20.59
CA LEU A 38 -9.52 13.35 20.43
C LEU A 38 -9.49 14.85 20.17
N ARG A 39 -10.64 15.54 20.12
CA ARG A 39 -10.70 17.01 20.00
C ARG A 39 -9.80 17.77 21.01
N ARG A 40 -9.48 17.16 22.15
CA ARG A 40 -8.63 17.76 23.19
C ARG A 40 -7.13 17.47 23.05
N TYR A 41 -6.75 16.44 22.28
CA TYR A 41 -5.35 16.04 22.10
C TYR A 41 -4.73 16.59 20.82
N PHE A 42 -5.56 16.85 19.80
CA PHE A 42 -5.15 17.55 18.60
C PHE A 42 -5.08 19.06 18.87
N SER A 43 -3.92 19.50 19.37
CA SER A 43 -3.51 20.91 19.27
C SER A 43 -3.42 21.33 17.80
N GLU A 44 -3.55 22.63 17.56
CA GLU A 44 -3.84 23.30 16.28
C GLU A 44 -3.15 22.79 14.97
N PRO A 45 -1.91 22.28 14.92
CA PRO A 45 -1.28 21.94 13.63
C PRO A 45 -1.95 20.82 12.81
N LEU A 46 -2.75 19.93 13.42
CA LEU A 46 -3.49 18.88 12.69
C LEU A 46 -4.93 19.27 12.37
N GLN A 47 -5.48 20.29 13.03
CA GLN A 47 -6.78 20.86 12.62
C GLN A 47 -6.68 21.42 11.20
N ASP A 48 -5.58 22.09 10.87
CA ASP A 48 -5.36 22.64 9.52
C ASP A 48 -5.18 21.56 8.44
N PHE A 49 -4.67 20.37 8.83
CA PHE A 49 -4.48 19.26 7.90
C PHE A 49 -5.80 18.58 7.51
N TRP A 50 -6.73 18.46 8.46
CA TRP A 50 -7.97 17.71 8.30
C TRP A 50 -9.22 18.57 8.01
N HIS A 51 -9.16 19.90 8.18
CA HIS A 51 -10.32 20.77 8.00
C HIS A 51 -10.27 21.60 6.70
N GLN A 52 -11.14 21.24 5.75
CA GLN A 52 -11.82 22.25 4.94
C GLN A 52 -13.03 22.73 5.76
N LYS A 53 -12.84 23.83 6.49
CA LYS A 53 -13.79 24.36 7.49
C LYS A 53 -15.16 24.67 6.85
N ASN A 54 -16.18 23.87 7.17
CA ASN A 54 -17.57 24.29 6.97
C ASN A 54 -18.03 24.97 8.27
N THR A 55 -18.34 26.26 8.19
CA THR A 55 -18.56 27.16 9.34
C THR A 55 -19.85 26.92 10.12
N ASP A 56 -20.70 25.99 9.68
CA ASP A 56 -22.03 25.73 10.26
C ASP A 56 -22.05 24.58 11.29
N TYR A 57 -20.90 24.29 11.91
CA TYR A 57 -20.65 23.08 12.70
C TYR A 57 -21.18 23.10 14.15
N ASN A 58 -21.85 24.17 14.60
CA ASN A 58 -22.13 24.39 16.03
C ASN A 58 -23.50 23.88 16.54
N ASN A 59 -24.33 23.22 15.71
CA ASN A 59 -25.72 22.92 16.10
C ASN A 59 -26.25 21.50 15.78
N SER A 60 -25.40 20.52 15.45
CA SER A 60 -25.85 19.15 15.15
C SER A 60 -25.53 18.17 16.29
N PRO A 61 -26.49 17.35 16.78
CA PRO A 61 -26.25 16.36 17.85
C PRO A 61 -25.33 15.21 17.41
N PHE A 62 -24.97 15.14 16.13
CA PHE A 62 -24.02 14.19 15.57
C PHE A 62 -22.89 14.97 14.88
N HIS A 63 -21.72 15.05 15.52
CA HIS A 63 -20.51 15.57 14.91
C HIS A 63 -19.67 14.39 14.41
N VAL A 64 -19.36 14.37 13.11
CA VAL A 64 -18.38 13.42 12.54
C VAL A 64 -17.03 14.14 12.57
N SER A 65 -16.15 13.71 13.47
CA SER A 65 -15.09 14.61 13.93
C SER A 65 -13.89 14.75 13.01
N GLN A 66 -13.62 13.77 12.15
CA GLN A 66 -12.61 13.84 11.10
C GLN A 66 -12.78 12.66 10.16
N CYS A 67 -12.60 12.88 8.86
CA CYS A 67 -12.64 11.84 7.83
C CYS A 67 -11.36 11.88 7.01
N PHE A 68 -10.63 10.77 6.98
CA PHE A 68 -9.50 10.57 6.08
C PHE A 68 -9.89 9.61 4.96
N VAL A 69 -9.43 9.88 3.74
CA VAL A 69 -9.75 9.08 2.57
C VAL A 69 -8.48 8.69 1.85
N LEU A 70 -8.25 7.38 1.72
CA LEU A 70 -7.21 6.80 0.89
C LEU A 70 -7.83 6.23 -0.38
N LYS A 71 -7.60 6.87 -1.53
CA LYS A 71 -8.05 6.35 -2.82
C LYS A 71 -7.31 5.06 -3.15
N LEU A 72 -8.03 4.07 -3.68
CA LEU A 72 -7.42 2.80 -4.09
C LEU A 72 -6.48 2.98 -5.29
N SER A 73 -6.67 4.02 -6.10
CA SER A 73 -5.74 4.40 -7.16
C SER A 73 -4.36 4.82 -6.65
N ASP A 74 -4.29 5.31 -5.42
CA ASP A 74 -3.07 5.85 -4.83
C ASP A 74 -2.40 4.82 -3.91
N LEU A 75 -3.04 3.66 -3.69
CA LEU A 75 -2.56 2.59 -2.82
C LEU A 75 -1.37 1.88 -3.49
N GLN A 76 -0.21 1.96 -2.86
CA GLN A 76 1.03 1.35 -3.36
C GLN A 76 1.31 0.00 -2.73
N SER A 77 1.08 -0.14 -1.42
CA SER A 77 1.31 -1.40 -0.71
C SER A 77 0.35 -1.61 0.45
N VAL A 78 0.11 -2.88 0.74
CA VAL A 78 -0.57 -3.34 1.94
C VAL A 78 0.40 -4.23 2.70
N ASN A 79 0.81 -3.81 3.88
CA ASN A 79 1.74 -4.55 4.72
C ASN A 79 0.96 -5.17 5.88
N VAL A 80 1.03 -6.48 6.02
CA VAL A 80 0.36 -7.19 7.11
C VAL A 80 1.36 -7.41 8.25
N GLY A 81 0.92 -7.13 9.47
CA GLY A 81 1.70 -7.36 10.68
C GLY A 81 1.85 -8.84 11.00
N LEU A 82 2.81 -9.15 11.87
CA LEU A 82 2.95 -10.50 12.42
C LEU A 82 1.63 -10.97 13.07
N PHE A 83 1.26 -12.22 12.80
CA PHE A 83 0.03 -12.86 13.28
C PHE A 83 -1.26 -12.13 12.90
N ASP A 84 -1.26 -11.33 11.83
CA ASP A 84 -2.40 -10.54 11.37
C ASP A 84 -2.96 -9.59 12.44
N GLN A 85 -2.13 -9.16 13.39
CA GLN A 85 -2.55 -8.26 14.48
C GLN A 85 -2.78 -6.81 14.03
N TYR A 86 -2.27 -6.46 12.85
CA TYR A 86 -2.47 -5.17 12.21
C TYR A 86 -2.27 -5.27 10.70
N PHE A 87 -2.71 -4.24 9.98
CA PHE A 87 -2.33 -4.02 8.60
C PHE A 87 -2.00 -2.54 8.38
N ARG A 88 -1.11 -2.24 7.43
CA ARG A 88 -0.73 -0.88 7.08
C ARG A 88 -0.99 -0.65 5.60
N LEU A 89 -1.72 0.42 5.30
CA LEU A 89 -1.94 0.89 3.95
C LEU A 89 -0.95 2.02 3.66
N THR A 90 -0.19 1.87 2.57
CA THR A 90 0.81 2.85 2.14
C THR A 90 0.35 3.44 0.82
N GLY A 91 0.05 4.73 0.79
CA GLY A 91 -0.21 5.47 -0.43
C GLY A 91 1.05 6.08 -1.06
N SER A 92 0.85 7.00 -2.00
CA SER A 92 1.92 7.68 -2.74
C SER A 92 2.71 8.73 -1.96
N SER A 93 2.21 9.13 -0.80
CA SER A 93 2.82 10.14 0.05
C SER A 93 2.83 9.70 1.52
N PRO A 94 3.74 10.23 2.36
CA PRO A 94 3.79 9.91 3.79
C PRO A 94 2.50 10.24 4.54
N THR A 95 1.71 11.19 4.02
CA THR A 95 0.40 11.58 4.57
C THR A 95 -0.66 10.51 4.33
N GLN A 96 -0.44 9.64 3.33
CA GLN A 96 -1.31 8.55 2.93
C GLN A 96 -0.92 7.20 3.54
N VAL A 97 -0.11 7.22 4.61
CA VAL A 97 0.31 6.01 5.32
C VAL A 97 -0.44 5.89 6.64
N VAL A 98 -1.25 4.84 6.76
CA VAL A 98 -2.09 4.57 7.93
C VAL A 98 -1.96 3.11 8.36
N THR A 99 -1.76 2.90 9.66
CA THR A 99 -1.66 1.57 10.27
C THR A 99 -2.93 1.29 11.07
N CYS A 100 -3.64 0.22 10.74
CA CYS A 100 -4.83 -0.25 11.43
C CYS A 100 -4.46 -1.39 12.37
N LEU A 101 -4.54 -1.14 13.67
CA LEU A 101 -4.32 -2.06 14.77
C LEU A 101 -5.66 -2.73 15.12
N THR A 102 -6.02 -3.79 14.41
CA THR A 102 -7.24 -4.56 14.67
C THR A 102 -7.13 -5.39 15.95
N ARG A 103 -5.91 -5.88 16.26
CA ARG A 103 -5.61 -6.80 17.37
C ARG A 103 -6.45 -8.09 17.34
N ASP A 104 -6.99 -8.40 16.16
CA ASP A 104 -7.87 -9.54 15.89
C ASP A 104 -7.53 -10.03 14.48
N SER A 105 -6.92 -11.22 14.41
CA SER A 105 -6.47 -11.82 13.15
C SER A 105 -7.63 -12.17 12.21
N TYR A 106 -8.79 -12.54 12.74
CA TYR A 106 -9.97 -12.86 11.94
C TYR A 106 -10.52 -11.60 11.28
N LEU A 107 -10.63 -10.49 12.01
CA LEU A 107 -11.08 -9.21 11.46
C LEU A 107 -10.09 -8.67 10.42
N THR A 108 -8.78 -8.75 10.68
CA THR A 108 -7.75 -8.39 9.70
C THR A 108 -7.90 -9.20 8.43
N HIS A 109 -7.99 -10.52 8.55
CA HIS A 109 -8.08 -11.41 7.41
C HIS A 109 -9.33 -11.13 6.57
N CYS A 110 -10.49 -10.98 7.23
CA CYS A 110 -11.74 -10.67 6.57
C CYS A 110 -11.66 -9.34 5.81
N PHE A 111 -11.09 -8.30 6.40
CA PHE A 111 -10.88 -7.02 5.73
C PHE A 111 -9.98 -7.15 4.50
N LEU A 112 -8.84 -7.82 4.64
CA LEU A 112 -7.87 -8.01 3.56
C LEU A 112 -8.47 -8.80 2.40
N GLN A 113 -9.30 -9.82 2.67
CA GLN A 113 -10.04 -10.53 1.63
C GLN A 113 -10.95 -9.59 0.84
N HIS A 114 -11.73 -8.75 1.52
CA HIS A 114 -12.59 -7.78 0.83
C HIS A 114 -11.77 -6.74 0.06
N LEU A 115 -10.64 -6.28 0.60
CA LEU A 115 -9.74 -5.35 -0.07
C LEU A 115 -9.18 -5.96 -1.36
N MET A 116 -8.67 -7.20 -1.30
CA MET A 116 -8.17 -7.92 -2.47
C MET A 116 -9.26 -8.10 -3.54
N LEU A 117 -10.49 -8.45 -3.14
CA LEU A 117 -11.62 -8.56 -4.07
C LEU A 117 -11.95 -7.24 -4.78
N VAL A 118 -11.79 -6.11 -4.09
CA VAL A 118 -11.98 -4.80 -4.72
C VAL A 118 -10.84 -4.47 -5.66
N LEU A 119 -9.59 -4.71 -5.25
CA LEU A 119 -8.41 -4.39 -6.06
C LEU A 119 -8.37 -5.24 -7.34
N SER A 120 -8.70 -6.53 -7.27
CA SER A 120 -8.75 -7.39 -8.47
C SER A 120 -9.84 -6.95 -9.45
N SER A 121 -10.93 -6.34 -8.98
CA SER A 121 -11.95 -5.76 -9.86
C SER A 121 -11.52 -4.45 -10.52
N LEU A 122 -10.48 -3.79 -10.00
CA LEU A 122 -9.93 -2.54 -10.52
C LEU A 122 -8.83 -2.78 -11.56
N GLU A 123 -8.16 -3.93 -11.52
CA GLU A 123 -7.20 -4.35 -12.54
C GLU A 123 -7.91 -4.48 -13.90
N ARG A 124 -7.84 -3.41 -14.69
CA ARG A 124 -8.19 -3.44 -16.10
C ARG A 124 -7.20 -4.35 -16.81
N THR A 125 -7.73 -5.27 -17.62
CA THR A 125 -7.00 -6.23 -18.47
C THR A 125 -5.58 -5.78 -18.79
N PRO A 126 -4.53 -6.55 -18.47
CA PRO A 126 -3.18 -6.20 -18.88
C PRO A 126 -3.19 -5.98 -20.39
N SER A 127 -2.54 -4.88 -20.82
CA SER A 127 -2.24 -4.64 -22.23
C SER A 127 -1.73 -5.94 -22.84
N PRO A 128 -2.16 -6.33 -24.06
CA PRO A 128 -1.68 -7.55 -24.68
C PRO A 128 -0.16 -7.55 -24.63
N GLU A 129 0.40 -8.60 -24.03
CA GLU A 129 1.83 -8.77 -23.90
C GLU A 129 2.44 -8.56 -25.29
N PRO A 130 3.49 -7.72 -25.43
CA PRO A 130 4.19 -7.67 -26.70
C PRO A 130 4.65 -9.10 -27.00
N VAL A 131 4.30 -9.61 -28.19
CA VAL A 131 4.76 -10.91 -28.68
C VAL A 131 6.23 -11.04 -28.32
N ASP A 132 6.53 -11.98 -27.42
CA ASP A 132 7.89 -12.36 -27.09
C ASP A 132 8.51 -12.84 -28.39
N LYS A 133 9.27 -11.95 -29.03
CA LYS A 133 10.19 -12.35 -30.09
C LYS A 133 11.30 -13.10 -29.37
N ASP A 134 11.17 -14.41 -29.39
CA ASP A 134 12.16 -15.34 -28.90
C ASP A 134 13.53 -14.91 -29.45
N PHE A 135 14.48 -14.56 -28.58
CA PHE A 135 15.77 -13.94 -28.95
C PHE A 135 16.56 -14.79 -29.98
N TYR A 136 16.25 -16.09 -30.04
CA TYR A 136 16.83 -17.06 -30.97
C TYR A 136 16.22 -17.04 -32.38
N SER A 137 15.08 -16.37 -32.57
CA SER A 137 14.43 -16.24 -33.87
C SER A 137 15.26 -15.42 -34.88
N GLU A 138 16.19 -14.58 -34.40
CA GLU A 138 17.14 -13.85 -35.27
C GLU A 138 18.30 -14.71 -35.80
N PHE A 139 18.52 -15.91 -35.23
CA PHE A 139 19.65 -16.78 -35.58
C PHE A 139 19.25 -18.02 -36.40
N GLY A 140 17.96 -18.20 -36.69
CA GLY A 140 17.41 -19.41 -37.31
C GLY A 140 17.65 -19.58 -38.81
N ASP A 141 17.98 -18.51 -39.55
CA ASP A 141 18.04 -18.55 -41.02
C ASP A 141 19.46 -18.52 -41.57
N LYS A 142 20.30 -19.51 -41.22
CA LYS A 142 21.52 -19.85 -42.00
C LYS A 142 21.76 -21.36 -42.07
N ASN A 143 21.58 -21.87 -43.29
CA ASN A 143 21.87 -23.23 -43.74
C ASN A 143 23.27 -23.74 -43.35
N THR A 144 23.34 -25.07 -43.20
CA THR A 144 24.49 -25.97 -43.54
C THR A 144 25.87 -25.62 -42.98
N GLY A 145 26.40 -26.49 -42.12
CA GLY A 145 27.84 -26.78 -42.10
C GLY A 145 28.48 -26.95 -40.73
N THR A 146 28.78 -28.22 -40.41
CA THR A 146 29.90 -28.69 -39.56
C THR A 146 29.88 -28.42 -38.06
N LEU A 147 29.59 -29.51 -37.33
CA LEU A 147 29.79 -29.77 -35.91
C LEU A 147 31.25 -29.49 -35.47
N SER A 148 31.44 -28.62 -34.47
CA SER A 148 32.57 -28.73 -33.54
C SER A 148 32.22 -28.10 -32.18
N THR A 149 32.15 -28.93 -31.15
CA THR A 149 32.30 -28.55 -29.73
C THR A 149 33.80 -28.59 -29.37
N PRO A 150 34.31 -28.15 -28.19
CA PRO A 150 33.66 -27.60 -26.99
C PRO A 150 34.40 -26.38 -26.34
N ARG A 151 33.84 -25.75 -25.28
CA ARG A 151 34.62 -25.31 -24.09
C ARG A 151 33.73 -24.92 -22.89
N THR A 152 33.90 -25.67 -21.82
CA THR A 152 33.41 -25.43 -20.46
C THR A 152 33.97 -24.12 -19.90
N LEU A 153 33.10 -23.21 -19.46
CA LEU A 153 33.48 -22.00 -18.73
C LEU A 153 33.40 -22.29 -17.22
N THR A 154 34.55 -22.44 -16.57
CA THR A 154 34.67 -22.38 -15.11
C THR A 154 34.70 -20.91 -14.69
N ALA A 155 33.68 -20.46 -13.97
CA ALA A 155 33.64 -19.12 -13.39
C ALA A 155 34.59 -19.03 -12.19
N SER A 156 35.60 -18.17 -12.28
CA SER A 156 36.48 -17.77 -11.19
C SER A 156 35.85 -16.65 -10.36
N VAL A 157 36.04 -16.72 -9.03
CA VAL A 157 35.61 -15.71 -8.05
C VAL A 157 36.43 -14.41 -8.25
N PRO A 158 35.81 -13.22 -8.31
CA PRO A 158 36.56 -11.97 -8.42
C PRO A 158 37.11 -11.51 -7.06
N THR A 159 38.43 -11.34 -6.97
CA THR A 159 39.12 -10.67 -5.86
C THR A 159 39.29 -9.18 -6.22
N PHE A 160 38.79 -8.27 -5.39
CA PHE A 160 38.97 -6.82 -5.55
C PHE A 160 40.37 -6.38 -5.09
N PRO A 161 41.10 -5.51 -5.81
CA PRO A 161 42.30 -4.88 -5.28
C PRO A 161 41.96 -3.63 -4.46
N LEU A 162 42.41 -3.59 -3.20
CA LEU A 162 42.49 -2.39 -2.37
C LEU A 162 43.65 -1.52 -2.88
N SER A 163 43.34 -0.30 -3.30
CA SER A 163 44.34 0.76 -3.53
C SER A 163 44.40 1.65 -2.28
N LEU A 164 45.59 1.80 -1.71
CA LEU A 164 45.90 2.79 -0.67
C LEU A 164 46.41 4.07 -1.37
N PRO A 165 46.03 5.28 -0.93
CA PRO A 165 46.61 6.52 -1.43
C PRO A 165 47.89 6.89 -0.68
N ASN A 166 48.69 7.74 -1.35
CA ASN A 166 50.04 8.24 -0.99
C ASN A 166 50.23 8.67 0.47
#